data_AF-A0A926M193-F1
#
_entry.id   AF-A0A926M193-F1
#
_cell.length_a   1.000
_cell.length_b   1.000
_cell.length_c   1.000
_cell.angle_alpha   90.00
_cell.angle_beta   90.00
_cell.angle_gamma   90.00
#
_symmetry.space_group_name_H-M   'P 1'
#
loop_
_entity.id
_entity.type
_entity.pdbx_description
1 polymer ?
#
loop_
_entity_poly.entity_id
_entity_poly.type
_entity_poly.pdbx_seq_one_letter_code
_entity_poly.pdbx_strand_id
1 'polypeptide(L)'
;MKIFDCFMYFDEDLVLDLRLNTLNKFVDQFVIVESAFNHNGEKRRPLFDIGKFKKFKDKINYILVEEEPTNLKEVLNYDKPKKKINKQIMNALKRENHQRNLIVKGLEDADDEDWIIVSDLDEIPNLETHNLKKKRNKFVFFRQLMIYYKLNLALKDFPWIGSKACRKKDLMSPQWLRNIKDRNYSWWRFDTIFSNTKYSDIEMINEGGWHFSYIKSPENIEKKLKSYLHHLEYEQSPLGITKIKELIKKKRTVYNLKADSRSNKFNQENTLEKLDINYLPRYVKDNLIKFNDWIEK
;
A
#
# COMPACT_ATOMS: atom_id res chain seq x y z
N MET A 1 -22.42 -11.88 4.61
CA MET A 1 -21.42 -11.12 3.85
C MET A 1 -20.51 -10.36 4.79
N LYS A 2 -19.32 -10.93 4.98
CA LYS A 2 -18.19 -10.39 5.73
C LYS A 2 -17.34 -9.49 4.83
N ILE A 3 -16.48 -8.69 5.46
CA ILE A 3 -15.45 -7.88 4.80
C ILE A 3 -14.09 -8.24 5.40
N PHE A 4 -13.17 -8.64 4.54
CA PHE A 4 -11.78 -8.95 4.86
C PHE A 4 -10.88 -7.81 4.38
N ASP A 5 -10.10 -7.24 5.28
CA ASP A 5 -9.10 -6.22 4.98
C ASP A 5 -7.70 -6.84 4.96
N CYS A 6 -7.07 -6.89 3.79
CA CYS A 6 -5.85 -7.67 3.58
C CYS A 6 -4.69 -6.79 3.12
N PHE A 7 -3.55 -6.92 3.79
CA PHE A 7 -2.36 -6.11 3.50
C PHE A 7 -1.07 -6.79 3.97
N MET A 8 0.05 -6.31 3.42
CA MET A 8 1.37 -6.73 3.86
C MET A 8 1.87 -5.83 5.00
N TYR A 9 2.62 -6.39 5.93
CA TYR A 9 3.21 -5.65 7.04
C TYR A 9 4.75 -5.68 6.99
N PHE A 10 5.37 -4.58 7.46
CA PHE A 10 6.82 -4.44 7.57
C PHE A 10 7.27 -3.73 8.86
N ASP A 11 7.22 -2.40 8.96
CA ASP A 11 7.78 -1.63 10.10
C ASP A 11 7.00 -0.34 10.44
N GLU A 12 5.68 -0.35 10.28
CA GLU A 12 4.84 0.85 10.35
C GLU A 12 3.72 0.73 11.39
N ASP A 13 4.09 0.47 12.65
CA ASP A 13 3.16 0.31 13.79
C ASP A 13 2.14 1.46 13.93
N LEU A 14 2.57 2.72 13.72
CA LEU A 14 1.69 3.89 13.79
C LEU A 14 0.57 3.84 12.74
N VAL A 15 0.92 3.47 11.51
CA VAL A 15 -0.03 3.38 10.39
C VAL A 15 -0.92 2.16 10.57
N LEU A 16 -0.36 1.04 11.06
CA LEU A 16 -1.14 -0.13 11.42
C LEU A 16 -2.18 0.16 12.51
N ASP A 17 -1.78 0.83 13.60
CA ASP A 17 -2.71 1.25 14.65
C ASP A 17 -3.83 2.15 14.10
N LEU A 18 -3.48 3.11 13.24
CA LEU A 18 -4.44 3.96 12.56
C LEU A 18 -5.42 3.15 11.70
N ARG A 19 -4.92 2.23 10.87
CA ARG A 19 -5.72 1.36 10.00
C ARG A 19 -6.69 0.50 10.80
N LEU A 20 -6.18 -0.22 11.80
CA LEU A 20 -6.98 -1.10 12.64
C LEU A 20 -8.09 -0.32 13.35
N ASN A 21 -7.78 0.81 13.99
CA ASN A 21 -8.81 1.61 14.67
C ASN A 21 -9.84 2.21 13.70
N THR A 22 -9.41 2.62 12.50
CA THR A 22 -10.31 3.20 11.49
C THR A 22 -11.27 2.15 10.93
N LEU A 23 -10.80 0.93 10.69
CA LEU A 23 -11.57 -0.09 9.97
C LEU A 23 -12.29 -1.09 10.88
N ASN A 24 -11.92 -1.21 12.15
CA ASN A 24 -12.41 -2.26 13.06
C ASN A 24 -13.94 -2.37 13.15
N LYS A 25 -14.68 -1.26 12.98
CA LYS A 25 -16.15 -1.27 13.00
C LYS A 25 -16.79 -1.80 11.71
N PHE A 26 -16.05 -1.81 10.60
CA PHE A 26 -16.56 -2.11 9.27
C PHE A 26 -16.10 -3.46 8.74
N VAL A 27 -14.96 -3.94 9.23
CA VAL A 27 -14.32 -5.18 8.79
C VAL A 27 -14.54 -6.29 9.80
N ASP A 28 -14.70 -7.50 9.28
CA ASP A 28 -14.93 -8.70 10.06
C ASP A 28 -13.59 -9.36 10.43
N GLN A 29 -12.62 -9.36 9.50
CA GLN A 29 -11.26 -9.87 9.72
C GLN A 29 -10.18 -9.01 9.05
N PHE A 30 -9.02 -8.93 9.67
CA PHE A 30 -7.79 -8.36 9.14
C PHE A 30 -6.84 -9.48 8.78
N VAL A 31 -6.40 -9.55 7.52
CA VAL A 31 -5.37 -10.51 7.08
C VAL A 31 -4.06 -9.77 6.92
N ILE A 32 -3.11 -10.07 7.82
CA ILE A 32 -1.81 -9.42 7.88
C ILE A 32 -0.74 -10.40 7.44
N VAL A 33 0.00 -10.08 6.38
CA VAL A 33 1.07 -10.95 5.87
C VAL A 33 2.43 -10.28 6.02
N GLU A 34 3.35 -10.92 6.73
CA GLU A 34 4.74 -10.44 6.89
C GLU A 34 5.72 -11.46 6.32
N SER A 35 6.79 -10.98 5.68
CA SER A 35 7.86 -11.82 5.15
C SER A 35 9.09 -11.84 6.07
N ALA A 36 9.65 -13.03 6.28
CA ALA A 36 10.94 -13.27 6.91
C ALA A 36 12.13 -12.93 5.99
N PHE A 37 11.87 -12.49 4.76
CA PHE A 37 12.88 -12.01 3.81
C PHE A 37 12.61 -10.57 3.39
N ASN A 38 13.66 -9.78 3.22
CA ASN A 38 13.57 -8.47 2.57
C ASN A 38 13.53 -8.59 1.03
N HIS A 39 13.36 -7.48 0.32
CA HIS A 39 13.33 -7.45 -1.14
C HIS A 39 14.61 -8.02 -1.79
N ASN A 40 15.75 -7.92 -1.11
CA ASN A 40 17.04 -8.45 -1.58
C ASN A 40 17.17 -9.97 -1.37
N GLY A 41 16.33 -10.59 -0.54
CA GLY A 41 16.37 -12.01 -0.20
C GLY A 41 17.15 -12.32 1.07
N GLU A 42 17.55 -11.30 1.81
CA GLU A 42 18.21 -11.49 3.09
C GLU A 42 17.16 -11.82 4.15
N LYS A 43 17.46 -12.82 4.97
CA LYS A 43 16.62 -13.15 6.13
C LYS A 43 16.59 -11.96 7.09
N ARG A 44 15.39 -11.63 7.54
CA ARG A 44 15.13 -10.59 8.53
C ARG A 44 14.26 -11.17 9.65
N ARG A 45 14.36 -10.55 10.83
CA ARG A 45 13.43 -10.84 11.92
C ARG A 45 12.08 -10.19 11.61
N PRO A 46 10.96 -10.94 11.63
CA PRO A 46 9.62 -10.38 11.57
C PRO A 46 9.39 -9.40 12.73
N LEU A 47 8.66 -8.32 12.48
CA LEU A 47 8.47 -7.20 13.39
C LEU A 47 7.03 -7.10 13.93
N PHE A 48 6.08 -7.82 13.34
CA PHE A 48 4.71 -7.80 13.81
C PHE A 48 4.61 -8.38 15.23
N ASP A 49 3.96 -7.63 16.12
CA ASP A 49 3.73 -8.04 17.50
C ASP A 49 2.27 -7.85 17.86
N ILE A 50 1.53 -8.96 17.95
CA ILE A 50 0.13 -8.98 18.35
C ILE A 50 -0.11 -8.37 19.74
N GLY A 51 0.92 -8.37 20.60
CA GLY A 51 0.90 -7.75 21.93
C GLY A 51 0.64 -6.25 21.91
N LYS A 52 1.05 -5.55 20.83
CA LYS A 52 0.78 -4.12 20.61
C LYS A 52 -0.66 -3.86 20.14
N PHE A 53 -1.31 -4.87 19.57
CA PHE A 53 -2.62 -4.76 18.92
C PHE A 53 -3.68 -5.66 19.57
N LYS A 54 -3.55 -5.97 20.87
CA LYS A 54 -4.43 -6.90 21.62
C LYS A 54 -5.92 -6.63 21.44
N LYS A 55 -6.33 -5.36 21.32
CA LYS A 55 -7.71 -4.92 21.08
C LYS A 55 -8.35 -5.58 19.84
N PHE A 56 -7.53 -5.94 18.85
CA PHE A 56 -7.98 -6.47 17.56
C PHE A 56 -7.64 -7.96 17.39
N LYS A 57 -7.10 -8.61 18.44
CA LYS A 57 -6.54 -9.97 18.36
C LYS A 57 -7.52 -10.96 17.74
N ASP A 58 -8.79 -10.90 18.12
CA ASP A 58 -9.81 -11.85 17.65
C ASP A 58 -10.19 -11.65 16.18
N LYS A 59 -9.83 -10.51 15.58
CA LYS A 59 -10.05 -10.20 14.17
C LYS A 59 -8.81 -10.35 13.31
N ILE A 60 -7.61 -10.45 13.89
CA ILE A 60 -6.36 -10.52 13.14
C ILE A 60 -6.04 -11.97 12.81
N ASN A 61 -5.96 -12.27 11.52
CA ASN A 61 -5.31 -13.45 10.98
C ASN A 61 -3.91 -13.05 10.49
N TYR A 62 -2.87 -13.49 11.21
CA TYR A 62 -1.48 -13.16 10.90
C TYR A 62 -0.78 -14.34 10.23
N ILE A 63 -0.14 -14.07 9.10
CA ILE A 63 0.58 -15.07 8.29
C ILE A 63 2.02 -14.63 8.16
N LEU A 64 2.92 -15.46 8.69
CA LEU A 64 4.36 -15.31 8.49
C LEU A 64 4.79 -16.13 7.26
N VAL A 65 5.48 -15.48 6.33
CA VAL A 65 6.05 -16.09 5.14
C VAL A 65 7.52 -16.41 5.40
N GLU A 66 7.82 -17.71 5.55
CA GLU A 66 9.17 -18.21 5.85
C GLU A 66 9.86 -18.86 4.64
N GLU A 67 9.19 -18.88 3.48
CA GLU A 67 9.68 -19.48 2.24
C GLU A 67 9.88 -18.43 1.14
N GLU A 68 10.91 -18.60 0.33
CA GLU A 68 11.12 -17.80 -0.87
C GLU A 68 10.36 -18.39 -2.07
N PRO A 69 9.99 -17.57 -3.07
CA PRO A 69 9.38 -18.08 -4.28
C PRO A 69 10.35 -18.99 -5.06
N THR A 70 9.83 -20.10 -5.57
CA THR A 70 10.63 -21.13 -6.28
C THR A 70 11.20 -20.67 -7.63
N ASN A 71 10.68 -19.56 -8.17
CA ASN A 71 11.01 -19.10 -9.52
C ASN A 71 12.05 -17.96 -9.55
N LEU A 72 12.86 -17.77 -8.51
CA LEU A 72 13.90 -16.73 -8.46
C LEU A 72 15.01 -17.00 -9.49
N LYS A 73 15.61 -15.92 -10.01
CA LYS A 73 16.75 -16.00 -10.93
C LYS A 73 18.05 -15.82 -10.16
N GLU A 74 18.95 -16.79 -10.23
CA GLU A 74 20.29 -16.65 -9.64
C GLU A 74 21.07 -15.49 -10.29
N VAL A 75 21.70 -14.64 -9.47
CA VAL A 75 22.54 -13.53 -9.92
C VAL A 75 23.98 -14.02 -9.97
N LEU A 76 24.53 -14.19 -11.17
CA LEU A 76 25.83 -14.83 -11.36
C LEU A 76 26.94 -13.78 -11.44
N ASN A 77 28.13 -14.10 -10.91
CA ASN A 77 29.24 -13.15 -10.87
C ASN A 77 29.68 -12.66 -12.25
N TYR A 78 29.55 -13.50 -13.29
CA TYR A 78 29.88 -13.17 -14.67
C TYR A 78 28.73 -12.53 -15.48
N ASP A 79 27.57 -12.28 -14.87
CA ASP A 79 26.52 -11.51 -15.54
C ASP A 79 26.98 -10.06 -15.79
N LYS A 80 26.68 -9.52 -16.98
CA LYS A 80 26.88 -8.10 -17.28
C LYS A 80 26.12 -7.24 -16.25
N PRO A 81 26.63 -6.04 -15.87
CA PRO A 81 26.02 -5.21 -14.82
C PRO A 81 24.51 -4.97 -14.97
N LYS A 82 24.06 -4.61 -16.18
CA LYS A 82 22.63 -4.41 -16.49
C LYS A 82 21.78 -5.68 -16.25
N LYS A 83 22.33 -6.86 -16.53
CA LYS A 83 21.64 -8.14 -16.35
C LYS A 83 21.54 -8.49 -14.86
N LYS A 84 22.56 -8.19 -14.05
CA LYS A 84 22.52 -8.34 -12.58
C LYS A 84 21.40 -7.49 -11.98
N ILE A 85 21.37 -6.20 -12.31
CA ILE A 85 20.33 -5.25 -11.88
C ILE A 85 18.94 -5.75 -12.25
N ASN A 86 18.74 -6.15 -13.51
CA ASN A 86 17.44 -6.66 -13.94
C ASN A 86 17.01 -7.92 -13.16
N LYS A 87 17.94 -8.84 -12.89
CA LYS A 87 17.63 -10.03 -12.07
C LYS A 87 17.25 -9.65 -10.63
N GLN A 88 17.98 -8.72 -10.02
CA GLN A 88 17.70 -8.23 -8.66
C GLN A 88 16.30 -7.60 -8.57
N ILE A 89 15.97 -6.67 -9.48
CA ILE A 89 14.65 -6.03 -9.53
C ILE A 89 13.55 -7.09 -9.74
N MET A 90 13.72 -8.00 -10.69
CA MET A 90 12.73 -9.04 -10.97
C MET A 90 12.55 -10.01 -9.79
N ASN A 91 13.61 -10.34 -9.07
CA ASN A 91 13.53 -11.17 -7.87
C ASN A 91 12.82 -10.45 -6.73
N ALA A 92 13.11 -9.17 -6.51
CA ALA A 92 12.43 -8.35 -5.52
C ALA A 92 10.91 -8.28 -5.79
N LEU A 93 10.51 -8.07 -7.05
CA LEU A 93 9.10 -8.09 -7.47
C LEU A 93 8.46 -9.48 -7.27
N LYS A 94 9.20 -10.57 -7.54
CA LYS A 94 8.70 -11.93 -7.30
C LYS A 94 8.44 -12.19 -5.83
N ARG A 95 9.34 -11.76 -4.94
CA ARG A 95 9.15 -11.87 -3.48
C ARG A 95 7.95 -11.09 -3.00
N GLU A 96 7.81 -9.84 -3.44
CA GLU A 96 6.66 -9.00 -3.07
C GLU A 96 5.34 -9.63 -3.55
N ASN A 97 5.27 -10.06 -4.81
CA ASN A 97 4.08 -10.72 -5.36
C ASN A 97 3.78 -12.04 -4.64
N HIS A 98 4.82 -12.81 -4.27
CA HIS A 98 4.68 -14.04 -3.52
C HIS A 98 4.08 -13.78 -2.14
N GLN A 99 4.68 -12.87 -1.36
CA GLN A 99 4.15 -12.46 -0.06
C GLN A 99 2.69 -12.00 -0.17
N ARG A 100 2.38 -11.12 -1.12
CA ARG A 100 1.02 -10.62 -1.31
C ARG A 100 0.04 -11.74 -1.66
N ASN A 101 0.43 -12.66 -2.55
CA ASN A 101 -0.45 -13.76 -2.93
C ASN A 101 -0.75 -14.73 -1.79
N LEU A 102 0.12 -14.81 -0.77
CA LEU A 102 -0.13 -15.63 0.42
C LEU A 102 -1.23 -15.08 1.33
N ILE A 103 -1.76 -13.87 1.07
CA ILE A 103 -3.02 -13.40 1.66
C ILE A 103 -4.14 -14.44 1.47
N VAL A 104 -4.13 -15.21 0.38
CA VAL A 104 -5.16 -16.24 0.12
C VAL A 104 -5.28 -17.27 1.25
N LYS A 105 -4.20 -17.58 1.97
CA LYS A 105 -4.20 -18.48 3.14
C LYS A 105 -5.03 -17.92 4.30
N GLY A 106 -5.18 -16.60 4.37
CA GLY A 106 -5.98 -15.93 5.40
C GLY A 106 -7.46 -15.82 5.06
N LEU A 107 -7.86 -16.34 3.90
CA LEU A 107 -9.21 -16.23 3.32
C LEU A 107 -9.89 -17.60 3.19
N GLU A 108 -9.48 -18.59 3.99
CA GLU A 108 -10.06 -19.93 4.00
C GLU A 108 -11.49 -19.93 4.54
N ASP A 109 -11.78 -19.08 5.53
CA ASP A 109 -13.10 -18.92 6.16
C ASP A 109 -14.02 -17.90 5.44
N ALA A 110 -13.60 -17.43 4.26
CA ALA A 110 -14.34 -16.45 3.46
C ALA A 110 -15.32 -17.16 2.51
N ASP A 111 -16.59 -16.77 2.58
CA ASP A 111 -17.61 -17.26 1.65
C ASP A 111 -17.50 -16.56 0.29
N ASP A 112 -18.03 -17.17 -0.77
CA ASP A 112 -17.95 -16.67 -2.16
C ASP A 112 -18.43 -15.23 -2.35
N GLU A 113 -19.44 -14.81 -1.58
CA GLU A 113 -19.99 -13.46 -1.64
C GLU A 113 -19.27 -12.46 -0.73
N ASP A 114 -18.36 -12.90 0.14
CA ASP A 114 -17.64 -12.02 1.05
C ASP A 114 -16.68 -11.07 0.30
N TRP A 115 -16.55 -9.86 0.81
CA TRP A 115 -15.69 -8.84 0.20
C TRP A 115 -14.25 -8.97 0.67
N ILE A 116 -13.33 -8.98 -0.28
CA ILE A 116 -11.90 -8.98 -0.03
C ILE A 116 -11.34 -7.65 -0.51
N ILE A 117 -10.75 -6.89 0.41
CA ILE A 117 -9.99 -5.67 0.12
C ILE A 117 -8.50 -6.04 0.13
N VAL A 118 -7.77 -5.68 -0.92
CA VAL A 118 -6.32 -5.81 -0.99
C VAL A 118 -5.70 -4.44 -1.18
N SER A 119 -4.76 -4.07 -0.31
CA SER A 119 -4.01 -2.81 -0.41
C SER A 119 -2.65 -2.89 0.30
N ASP A 120 -1.81 -1.87 0.10
CA ASP A 120 -0.63 -1.68 0.96
C ASP A 120 -1.07 -1.15 2.34
N LEU A 121 -0.25 -1.32 3.38
CA LEU A 121 -0.60 -0.99 4.77
C LEU A 121 -1.06 0.47 4.95
N ASP A 122 -0.40 1.39 4.26
CA ASP A 122 -0.65 2.83 4.26
C ASP A 122 -1.84 3.27 3.41
N GLU A 123 -2.45 2.36 2.66
CA GLU A 123 -3.65 2.60 1.85
C GLU A 123 -4.91 2.16 2.60
N ILE A 124 -5.50 3.08 3.35
CA ILE A 124 -6.67 2.84 4.20
C ILE A 124 -7.95 3.29 3.46
N PRO A 125 -8.89 2.37 3.13
CA PRO A 125 -10.15 2.73 2.50
C PRO A 125 -11.12 3.40 3.47
N ASN A 126 -11.95 4.32 3.00
CA ASN A 126 -13.00 4.93 3.81
C ASN A 126 -14.30 4.12 3.75
N LEU A 127 -14.45 3.17 4.66
CA LEU A 127 -15.66 2.34 4.76
C LEU A 127 -16.79 2.98 5.59
N GLU A 128 -16.52 4.10 6.27
CA GLU A 128 -17.53 4.84 7.04
C GLU A 128 -18.56 5.47 6.11
N THR A 129 -18.10 6.09 5.03
CA THR A 129 -18.98 6.70 4.01
C THR A 129 -19.31 5.75 2.86
N HIS A 130 -18.49 4.71 2.64
CA HIS A 130 -18.64 3.81 1.49
C HIS A 130 -18.83 2.35 1.90
N ASN A 131 -20.10 1.97 2.10
CA ASN A 131 -20.45 0.62 2.48
C ASN A 131 -20.34 -0.36 1.28
N LEU A 132 -19.30 -1.20 1.29
CA LEU A 132 -19.08 -2.26 0.30
C LEU A 132 -20.27 -3.21 0.17
N LYS A 133 -21.02 -3.45 1.26
CA LYS A 133 -22.15 -4.39 1.24
C LYS A 133 -23.31 -3.96 0.35
N LYS A 134 -23.34 -2.69 -0.07
CA LYS A 134 -24.35 -2.14 -0.97
C LYS A 134 -23.91 -2.14 -2.44
N LYS A 135 -22.66 -2.52 -2.74
CA LYS A 135 -22.10 -2.42 -4.09
C LYS A 135 -22.47 -3.63 -4.94
N ARG A 136 -22.77 -3.37 -6.21
CA ARG A 136 -23.21 -4.40 -7.17
C ARG A 136 -22.09 -4.84 -8.10
N ASN A 137 -21.24 -3.90 -8.51
CA ASN A 137 -20.12 -4.13 -9.41
C ASN A 137 -19.17 -5.21 -8.89
N LYS A 138 -18.59 -5.98 -9.80
CA LYS A 138 -17.59 -7.01 -9.50
C LYS A 138 -16.35 -6.45 -8.80
N PHE A 139 -15.91 -5.26 -9.20
CA PHE A 139 -14.74 -4.59 -8.64
C PHE A 139 -15.09 -3.22 -8.08
N VAL A 140 -14.47 -2.86 -6.97
CA VAL A 140 -14.62 -1.55 -6.32
C VAL A 140 -13.25 -1.00 -5.99
N PHE A 141 -12.88 0.14 -6.59
CA PHE A 141 -11.58 0.78 -6.41
C PHE A 141 -11.72 2.10 -5.66
N PHE A 142 -10.80 2.36 -4.73
CA PHE A 142 -10.87 3.50 -3.84
C PHE A 142 -9.88 4.58 -4.32
N ARG A 143 -10.40 5.76 -4.68
CA ARG A 143 -9.59 6.94 -4.98
C ARG A 143 -9.28 7.67 -3.68
N GLN A 144 -8.05 7.56 -3.22
CA GLN A 144 -7.57 7.98 -1.93
C GLN A 144 -6.78 9.29 -2.01
N LEU A 145 -6.84 10.08 -0.95
CA LEU A 145 -6.02 11.27 -0.77
C LEU A 145 -4.55 10.86 -0.56
N MET A 146 -3.65 11.44 -1.35
CA MET A 146 -2.21 11.21 -1.20
C MET A 146 -1.66 12.10 -0.09
N ILE A 147 -1.52 11.53 1.11
CA ILE A 147 -1.02 12.21 2.32
C ILE A 147 0.46 11.87 2.53
N TYR A 148 1.23 12.84 3.02
CA TYR A 148 2.69 12.77 3.02
C TYR A 148 3.29 13.40 4.28
N TYR A 149 4.17 12.68 4.97
CA TYR A 149 4.89 13.05 6.22
C TYR A 149 4.04 13.33 7.47
N LYS A 150 2.96 14.10 7.33
CA LYS A 150 2.01 14.47 8.38
C LYS A 150 0.61 14.06 7.92
N LEU A 151 -0.24 13.68 8.85
CA LEU A 151 -1.58 13.15 8.55
C LEU A 151 -2.47 14.15 7.82
N ASN A 152 -2.18 15.46 7.90
CA ASN A 152 -2.91 16.52 7.20
C ASN A 152 -2.07 17.28 6.16
N LEU A 153 -0.96 16.72 5.68
CA LEU A 153 -0.24 17.27 4.53
C LEU A 153 -0.50 16.40 3.31
N ALA A 154 -1.09 16.96 2.26
CA ALA A 154 -1.49 16.18 1.10
C ALA A 154 -1.00 16.78 -0.21
N LEU A 155 -0.77 15.89 -1.18
CA LEU A 155 -0.52 16.27 -2.55
C LEU A 155 -1.85 16.46 -3.28
N LYS A 156 -2.17 17.72 -3.62
CA LYS A 156 -3.39 18.06 -4.34
C LYS A 156 -3.35 17.60 -5.79
N ASP A 157 -4.54 17.34 -6.33
CA ASP A 157 -4.77 16.91 -7.71
C ASP A 157 -3.98 15.65 -8.10
N PHE A 158 -3.77 14.77 -7.12
CA PHE A 158 -3.10 13.49 -7.30
C PHE A 158 -3.84 12.40 -6.53
N PRO A 159 -5.05 12.01 -6.99
CA PRO A 159 -5.79 10.93 -6.36
C PRO A 159 -5.04 9.61 -6.58
N TRP A 160 -4.73 8.91 -5.49
CA TRP A 160 -4.07 7.61 -5.52
C TRP A 160 -5.12 6.49 -5.55
N ILE A 161 -4.98 5.51 -6.44
CA ILE A 161 -5.88 4.35 -6.48
C ILE A 161 -5.15 3.18 -5.85
N GLY A 162 -5.23 3.11 -4.52
CA GLY A 162 -4.50 2.12 -3.73
C GLY A 162 -5.34 0.88 -3.48
N SER A 163 -6.32 1.02 -2.58
CA SER A 163 -7.17 -0.10 -2.19
C SER A 163 -8.10 -0.55 -3.32
N LYS A 164 -8.16 -1.87 -3.53
CA LYS A 164 -9.06 -2.51 -4.50
C LYS A 164 -9.80 -3.64 -3.83
N ALA A 165 -11.07 -3.80 -4.16
CA ALA A 165 -11.93 -4.82 -3.60
C ALA A 165 -12.69 -5.61 -4.66
N CYS A 166 -12.94 -6.88 -4.36
CA CYS A 166 -13.82 -7.77 -5.12
C CYS A 166 -14.47 -8.78 -4.18
N ARG A 167 -15.46 -9.53 -4.65
CA ARG A 167 -15.99 -10.68 -3.91
C ARG A 167 -15.01 -11.85 -3.98
N LYS A 168 -15.01 -12.72 -2.97
CA LYS A 168 -14.11 -13.88 -2.89
C LYS A 168 -14.17 -14.76 -4.13
N LYS A 169 -15.37 -15.05 -4.66
CA LYS A 169 -15.56 -15.83 -5.89
C LYS A 169 -14.90 -15.21 -7.13
N ASP A 170 -14.69 -13.90 -7.12
CA ASP A 170 -14.11 -13.15 -8.23
C ASP A 170 -12.59 -12.96 -8.08
N LEU A 171 -12.02 -13.33 -6.93
CA LEU A 171 -10.60 -13.16 -6.61
C LEU A 171 -9.74 -14.27 -7.21
N MET A 172 -9.00 -13.99 -8.30
CA MET A 172 -8.02 -14.94 -8.84
C MET A 172 -6.74 -15.02 -7.98
N SER A 173 -6.19 -13.87 -7.62
CA SER A 173 -5.12 -13.75 -6.63
C SER A 173 -5.05 -12.31 -6.10
N PRO A 174 -4.50 -12.10 -4.88
CA PRO A 174 -4.29 -10.76 -4.33
C PRO A 174 -3.46 -9.84 -5.24
N GLN A 175 -2.37 -10.34 -5.82
CA GLN A 175 -1.56 -9.57 -6.77
C GLN A 175 -2.33 -9.26 -8.05
N TRP A 176 -3.12 -10.21 -8.56
CA TRP A 176 -3.92 -9.98 -9.75
C TRP A 176 -4.91 -8.82 -9.55
N LEU A 177 -5.59 -8.76 -8.40
CA LEU A 177 -6.52 -7.67 -8.09
C LEU A 177 -5.82 -6.31 -8.11
N ARG A 178 -4.62 -6.21 -7.54
CA ARG A 178 -3.79 -4.99 -7.58
C ARG A 178 -3.39 -4.61 -9.01
N ASN A 179 -3.12 -5.59 -9.87
CA ASN A 179 -2.69 -5.38 -11.25
C ASN A 179 -3.81 -4.96 -12.21
N ILE A 180 -5.08 -5.06 -11.81
CA ILE A 180 -6.20 -4.56 -12.62
C ILE A 180 -5.99 -3.07 -12.89
N LYS A 181 -6.14 -2.65 -14.15
CA LYS A 181 -5.97 -1.26 -14.55
C LYS A 181 -7.03 -0.37 -13.89
N ASP A 182 -6.60 0.80 -13.44
CA ASP A 182 -7.42 1.79 -12.74
C ASP A 182 -8.35 2.56 -13.70
N ARG A 183 -9.02 1.85 -14.59
CA ARG A 183 -9.93 2.41 -15.58
C ARG A 183 -11.08 1.45 -15.81
N ASN A 184 -12.29 1.97 -15.73
CA ASN A 184 -13.45 1.25 -16.23
C ASN A 184 -13.48 1.34 -17.76
N TYR A 185 -13.34 0.20 -18.44
CA TYR A 185 -13.36 0.13 -19.90
C TYR A 185 -14.77 -0.14 -20.40
N SER A 186 -15.16 0.43 -21.52
CA SER A 186 -16.46 0.12 -22.13
C SER A 186 -16.58 -1.36 -22.49
N TRP A 187 -17.76 -1.94 -22.29
CA TRP A 187 -18.01 -3.38 -22.48
C TRP A 187 -17.85 -3.86 -23.93
N TRP A 188 -18.01 -2.96 -24.92
CA TRP A 188 -17.84 -3.24 -26.35
C TRP A 188 -16.39 -3.24 -26.84
N ARG A 189 -15.43 -2.95 -25.97
CA ARG A 189 -14.02 -2.88 -26.35
C ARG A 189 -13.43 -4.29 -26.45
N PHE A 190 -13.37 -4.85 -27.65
CA PHE A 190 -12.92 -6.24 -27.88
C PHE A 190 -11.55 -6.59 -27.27
N ASP A 191 -10.60 -5.65 -27.15
CA ASP A 191 -9.31 -5.94 -26.49
C ASP A 191 -9.39 -6.11 -24.96
N THR A 192 -10.53 -5.84 -24.32
CA THR A 192 -10.75 -6.16 -22.90
C THR A 192 -11.07 -7.64 -22.69
N ILE A 193 -11.72 -8.29 -23.66
CA ILE A 193 -12.10 -9.71 -23.61
C ILE A 193 -10.87 -10.61 -23.48
N PHE A 194 -9.77 -10.24 -24.12
CA PHE A 194 -8.51 -10.98 -24.11
C PHE A 194 -7.51 -10.49 -23.05
N SER A 195 -7.94 -9.62 -22.13
CA SER A 195 -7.07 -9.01 -21.13
C SER A 195 -7.32 -9.54 -19.72
N ASN A 196 -6.25 -9.93 -19.04
CA ASN A 196 -6.31 -10.30 -17.63
C ASN A 196 -6.31 -9.10 -16.66
N THR A 197 -6.32 -7.86 -17.19
CA THR A 197 -6.17 -6.63 -16.39
C THR A 197 -7.13 -5.50 -16.77
N LYS A 198 -7.92 -5.65 -17.83
CA LYS A 198 -8.88 -4.63 -18.27
C LYS A 198 -10.29 -5.16 -18.07
N TYR A 199 -11.08 -4.46 -17.25
CA TYR A 199 -12.46 -4.86 -16.94
C TYR A 199 -13.43 -3.70 -17.14
N SER A 200 -14.69 -4.04 -17.39
CA SER A 200 -15.80 -3.11 -17.61
C SER A 200 -16.77 -2.98 -16.43
N ASP A 201 -16.54 -3.77 -15.37
CA ASP A 201 -17.40 -3.82 -14.18
C ASP A 201 -16.63 -3.33 -12.94
N ILE A 202 -16.17 -2.08 -13.03
CA ILE A 202 -15.40 -1.40 -11.98
C ILE A 202 -16.16 -0.16 -11.52
N GLU A 203 -16.47 -0.10 -10.23
CA GLU A 203 -16.92 1.10 -9.55
C GLU A 203 -15.72 1.88 -8.98
N MET A 204 -15.59 3.15 -9.36
CA MET A 204 -14.60 4.07 -8.80
C MET A 204 -15.21 4.91 -7.70
N ILE A 205 -14.76 4.70 -6.47
CA ILE A 205 -15.20 5.48 -5.30
C ILE A 205 -14.33 6.73 -5.19
N ASN A 206 -14.94 7.90 -5.37
CA ASN A 206 -14.34 9.19 -5.02
C ASN A 206 -14.33 9.36 -3.49
N GLU A 207 -13.34 10.08 -2.96
CA GLU A 207 -13.14 10.20 -1.49
C GLU A 207 -13.07 8.82 -0.82
N GLY A 208 -12.41 7.87 -1.50
CA GLY A 208 -12.34 6.47 -1.12
C GLY A 208 -11.39 6.18 0.03
N GLY A 209 -10.76 7.20 0.64
CA GLY A 209 -9.89 7.05 1.80
C GLY A 209 -8.57 7.76 1.65
N TRP A 210 -7.51 7.17 2.18
CA TRP A 210 -6.22 7.83 2.40
C TRP A 210 -5.04 6.92 2.08
N HIS A 211 -4.02 7.48 1.43
CA HIS A 211 -2.70 6.88 1.28
C HIS A 211 -1.73 7.66 2.18
N PHE A 212 -1.21 7.04 3.23
CA PHE A 212 -0.36 7.67 4.25
C PHE A 212 1.13 7.43 3.98
N SER A 213 1.66 8.17 3.01
CA SER A 213 3.05 8.01 2.59
C SER A 213 4.01 8.65 3.59
N TYR A 214 5.05 7.91 3.96
CA TYR A 214 6.18 8.41 4.77
C TYR A 214 5.77 9.06 6.10
N ILE A 215 4.77 8.54 6.81
CA ILE A 215 4.44 8.95 8.18
C ILE A 215 5.48 8.38 9.16
N LYS A 216 6.69 8.92 9.08
CA LYS A 216 7.91 8.48 9.78
C LYS A 216 8.78 9.69 10.11
N SER A 217 9.73 9.51 11.03
CA SER A 217 10.78 10.50 11.25
C SER A 217 11.69 10.60 10.01
N PRO A 218 12.38 11.73 9.78
CA PRO A 218 13.31 11.90 8.66
C PRO A 218 14.35 10.78 8.56
N GLU A 219 14.86 10.29 9.69
CA GLU A 219 15.83 9.20 9.77
C GLU A 219 15.23 7.87 9.29
N ASN A 220 13.97 7.61 9.63
CA ASN A 220 13.26 6.41 9.20
C ASN A 220 12.81 6.51 7.74
N ILE A 221 12.53 7.71 7.24
CA ILE A 221 12.30 7.95 5.81
C ILE A 221 13.57 7.61 5.04
N GLU A 222 14.73 8.16 5.43
CA GLU A 222 16.02 7.84 4.81
C GLU A 222 16.28 6.33 4.76
N LYS A 223 16.05 5.64 5.88
CA LYS A 223 16.20 4.18 5.96
C LYS A 223 15.24 3.46 5.01
N LYS A 224 13.98 3.90 4.91
CA LYS A 224 12.99 3.35 3.97
C LYS A 224 13.44 3.54 2.52
N LEU A 225 13.93 4.73 2.16
CA LEU A 225 14.43 5.04 0.81
C LEU A 225 15.61 4.14 0.41
N LYS A 226 16.52 3.87 1.35
CA LYS A 226 17.64 2.92 1.15
C LYS A 226 17.19 1.47 1.00
N SER A 227 16.02 1.10 1.48
CA SER A 227 15.52 -0.28 1.40
C SER A 227 14.58 -0.54 0.20
N TYR A 228 14.18 0.51 -0.50
CA TYR A 228 13.11 0.43 -1.50
C TYR A 228 13.58 -0.22 -2.80
N LEU A 229 12.65 -0.77 -3.59
CA LEU A 229 12.94 -1.46 -4.86
C LEU A 229 13.66 -0.56 -5.90
N HIS A 230 13.54 0.77 -5.74
CA HIS A 230 14.25 1.80 -6.50
C HIS A 230 15.59 2.22 -5.86
N HIS A 231 16.16 1.39 -4.96
CA HIS A 231 17.44 1.66 -4.29
C HIS A 231 18.52 2.11 -5.26
N LEU A 232 18.56 1.55 -6.47
CA LEU A 232 19.53 1.91 -7.50
C LEU A 232 19.41 3.37 -7.98
N GLU A 233 18.21 3.93 -8.01
CA GLU A 233 17.99 5.35 -8.32
C GLU A 233 18.40 6.24 -7.14
N TYR A 234 18.18 5.78 -5.90
CA TYR A 234 18.58 6.50 -4.69
C TYR A 234 20.09 6.44 -4.42
N GLU A 235 20.75 5.31 -4.67
CA GLU A 235 22.21 5.16 -4.55
C GLU A 235 22.96 6.11 -5.49
N GLN A 236 22.39 6.41 -6.65
CA GLN A 236 22.95 7.35 -7.60
C GLN A 236 22.82 8.81 -7.14
N SER A 237 21.83 9.13 -6.31
CA SER A 237 21.62 10.48 -5.78
C SER A 237 20.95 10.45 -4.40
N PRO A 238 21.71 10.12 -3.33
CA PRO A 238 21.16 10.07 -1.99
C PRO A 238 20.77 11.49 -1.53
N LEU A 239 19.53 11.66 -1.07
CA LEU A 239 19.05 12.93 -0.52
C LEU A 239 19.76 13.26 0.79
N GLY A 240 19.82 12.27 1.69
CA GLY A 240 20.31 12.42 3.05
C GLY A 240 19.29 13.06 3.98
N ILE A 241 19.48 12.79 5.28
CA ILE A 241 18.57 13.19 6.37
C ILE A 241 18.36 14.71 6.40
N THR A 242 19.43 15.50 6.17
CA THR A 242 19.36 16.97 6.15
C THR A 242 18.40 17.47 5.07
N LYS A 243 18.48 16.89 3.86
CA LYS A 243 17.60 17.28 2.76
C LYS A 243 16.16 16.86 3.02
N ILE A 244 15.93 15.67 3.57
CA ILE A 244 14.58 15.21 3.96
C ILE A 244 13.96 16.16 4.99
N LYS A 245 14.72 16.57 6.02
CA LYS A 245 14.27 17.58 7.01
C LYS A 245 13.88 18.89 6.35
N GLU A 246 14.70 19.36 5.41
CA GLU A 246 14.43 20.58 4.64
C GLU A 246 13.13 20.45 3.83
N LEU A 247 12.94 19.33 3.13
CA LEU A 247 11.76 19.06 2.31
C LEU A 247 10.48 19.00 3.13
N ILE A 248 10.51 18.32 4.28
CA ILE A 248 9.37 18.28 5.21
C ILE A 248 9.02 19.70 5.66
N LYS A 249 10.01 20.50 6.09
CA LYS A 249 9.79 21.89 6.51
C LYS A 249 9.23 22.77 5.38
N LYS A 250 9.71 22.55 4.16
CA LYS A 250 9.24 23.24 2.94
C LYS A 250 7.93 22.68 2.40
N LYS A 251 7.36 21.62 3.01
CA LYS A 251 6.14 20.93 2.57
C LYS A 251 6.28 20.43 1.14
N ARG A 252 7.35 19.67 0.87
CA ARG A 252 7.69 19.16 -0.45
C ARG A 252 8.01 17.67 -0.43
N THR A 253 7.56 16.95 -1.45
CA THR A 253 7.78 15.50 -1.56
C THR A 253 9.25 15.14 -1.78
N VAL A 254 9.70 13.98 -1.27
CA VAL A 254 11.06 13.44 -1.55
C VAL A 254 11.20 12.93 -2.99
N TYR A 255 10.08 12.67 -3.67
CA TYR A 255 10.01 12.30 -5.08
C TYR A 255 9.00 13.17 -5.82
N ASN A 256 9.26 13.45 -7.09
CA ASN A 256 8.23 13.86 -8.01
C ASN A 256 7.32 12.67 -8.29
N LEU A 257 6.15 12.64 -7.66
CA LEU A 257 5.16 11.59 -7.90
C LEU A 257 4.42 11.83 -9.23
N LYS A 258 4.47 13.06 -9.75
CA LYS A 258 3.86 13.47 -11.03
C LYS A 258 4.81 13.33 -12.23
N ALA A 259 6.08 13.00 -12.01
CA ALA A 259 7.06 12.79 -13.07
C ALA A 259 6.76 11.51 -13.87
N ASP A 260 6.83 11.60 -15.21
CA ASP A 260 6.86 10.40 -16.06
C ASP A 260 8.06 9.54 -15.64
N SER A 261 7.88 8.22 -15.69
CA SER A 261 8.90 7.17 -15.51
C SER A 261 10.21 7.38 -16.29
N ARG A 262 10.19 8.26 -17.31
CA ARG A 262 11.33 8.64 -18.15
C ARG A 262 12.10 9.88 -17.67
N SER A 263 11.67 10.53 -16.59
CA SER A 263 12.27 11.76 -16.04
C SER A 263 12.87 11.53 -14.66
N ASN A 264 13.95 12.25 -14.32
CA ASN A 264 14.61 12.12 -13.03
C ASN A 264 13.69 12.63 -11.91
N LYS A 265 13.11 11.71 -11.12
CA LYS A 265 12.06 12.01 -10.14
C LYS A 265 12.56 12.84 -8.95
N PHE A 266 13.87 12.91 -8.71
CA PHE A 266 14.41 13.63 -7.56
C PHE A 266 14.54 15.14 -7.76
N ASN A 267 14.44 15.63 -9.00
CA ASN A 267 14.71 17.04 -9.32
C ASN A 267 13.45 17.92 -9.44
N GLN A 268 12.25 17.36 -9.23
CA GLN A 268 10.99 18.07 -9.44
C GLN A 268 10.02 17.86 -8.27
N GLU A 269 10.25 18.55 -7.17
CA GLU A 269 9.45 18.42 -5.95
C GLU A 269 8.00 18.90 -6.17
N ASN A 270 7.02 18.20 -5.58
CA ASN A 270 5.64 18.69 -5.55
C ASN A 270 5.34 19.36 -4.19
N THR A 271 4.66 20.51 -4.22
CA THR A 271 4.21 21.20 -3.00
C THR A 271 3.03 20.45 -2.36
N LEU A 272 3.10 20.30 -1.04
CA LEU A 272 2.06 19.71 -0.20
C LEU A 272 1.21 20.82 0.40
N GLU A 273 -0.11 20.63 0.38
CA GLU A 273 -1.08 21.53 0.99
C GLU A 273 -1.54 20.97 2.34
N LYS A 274 -1.77 21.87 3.29
CA LYS A 274 -2.36 21.51 4.58
C LYS A 274 -3.86 21.28 4.39
N LEU A 275 -4.32 20.07 4.68
CA LEU A 275 -5.73 19.72 4.71
C LEU A 275 -6.38 20.17 6.01
N ASP A 276 -7.67 20.50 5.90
CA ASP A 276 -8.51 20.65 7.07
C ASP A 276 -8.67 19.28 7.79
N ILE A 277 -8.70 19.30 9.12
CA ILE A 277 -8.79 18.10 9.95
C ILE A 277 -10.03 17.26 9.62
N ASN A 278 -11.10 17.90 9.12
CA ASN A 278 -12.35 17.22 8.76
C ASN A 278 -12.18 16.15 7.67
N TYR A 279 -11.16 16.29 6.81
CA TYR A 279 -10.83 15.32 5.76
C TYR A 279 -10.09 14.09 6.27
N LEU A 280 -9.67 14.06 7.54
CA LEU A 280 -8.94 12.94 8.13
C LEU A 280 -9.87 11.81 8.60
N PRO A 281 -9.34 10.58 8.78
CA PRO A 281 -10.10 9.49 9.39
C PRO A 281 -10.69 9.94 10.72
N ARG A 282 -11.94 9.53 10.99
CA ARG A 282 -12.63 9.87 12.25
C ARG A 282 -11.80 9.53 13.48
N TYR A 283 -11.09 8.41 13.47
CA TYR A 283 -10.21 8.03 14.56
C TYR A 283 -9.11 9.09 14.86
N VAL A 284 -8.55 9.73 13.83
CA VAL A 284 -7.56 10.82 14.01
C VAL A 284 -8.22 12.04 14.63
N LYS A 285 -9.40 12.42 14.12
CA LYS A 285 -10.18 13.57 14.62
C LYS A 285 -10.54 13.42 16.09
N ASP A 286 -10.97 12.22 16.47
CA ASP A 286 -11.37 11.91 17.84
C ASP A 286 -10.14 11.76 18.79
N ASN A 287 -8.91 11.69 18.25
CA ASN A 287 -7.69 11.44 19.03
C ASN A 287 -6.55 12.41 18.65
N LEU A 288 -6.85 13.68 18.37
CA LEU A 288 -5.84 14.67 17.94
C LEU A 288 -4.65 14.80 18.89
N ILE A 289 -4.87 14.67 20.19
CA ILE A 289 -3.79 14.72 21.19
C ILE A 289 -2.77 13.60 20.96
N LYS A 290 -3.23 12.37 20.67
CA LYS A 290 -2.37 11.22 20.36
C LYS A 290 -1.55 11.45 19.09
N PHE A 291 -2.14 12.13 18.10
CA PHE A 291 -1.52 12.37 16.81
C PHE A 291 -0.87 13.76 16.68
N ASN A 292 -0.74 14.51 17.78
CA ASN A 292 -0.31 15.91 17.75
C ASN A 292 1.02 16.12 17.00
N ASP A 293 1.99 15.21 17.21
CA ASP A 293 3.28 15.28 16.52
C ASP A 293 3.19 14.97 15.02
N TRP A 294 2.10 14.36 14.57
CA TRP A 294 1.82 13.99 13.19
C TRP A 294 0.84 14.93 12.49
N ILE A 295 0.39 16.00 13.17
CA ILE A 295 -0.45 17.03 12.59
C ILE A 295 0.41 18.27 12.32
N GLU A 296 0.41 18.74 11.08
CA GLU A 296 0.99 20.01 10.70
C GLU A 296 0.16 21.16 11.30
N LYS A 297 0.86 22.04 12.01
CA LYS A 297 0.27 23.17 12.73
C LYS A 297 -0.12 24.32 11.80
#